data_AF-M2RX52-F1
#
_entry.id   AF-M2RX52-F1
#
_cell.length_a   1.000
_cell.length_b   1.000
_cell.length_c   1.000
_cell.angle_alpha   90.00
_cell.angle_beta   90.00
_cell.angle_gamma   90.00
#
_symmetry.space_group_name_H-M   'P 1'
#
loop_
_entity.id
_entity.type
_entity.pdbx_description
1 polymer ?
#
loop_
_entity_poly.entity_id
_entity_poly.type
_entity_poly.pdbx_seq_one_letter_code
_entity_poly.pdbx_strand_id
1 'polypeptide(L)'
;MIGKEMKRECYVHSGMIFKKKGDRLISKCGSCMNMVGPSLTEIHCIIVGFFNVTDQDSPLYEIQDHAVVSDYEFFKIAATTTPWSNTLFTQITISEATCLFTVFPSVHILKEEKGISTVAIVNSNDIVEKIIYNGVEYFQNGHYFDIPFKDTTVSFQIVSFTNKILKVNNMKLSTKKFLFDQRFPSTPHTLCQFSSTSKVYTSDGYADILWIFQWHFVELQSTGFIKLTDEEVINNGLLLHSIDGKASLISYATTVFNFVMAYRELRIEGTSDAEWNLTSYEWGGYNYGSDSSLVTYPPCVSTGFNEESKWINETTFQFNISITVSKRCYYYLNSMLLNFKTDGNRTLKFSNIRFKDFENKKTCKVASLYCDGMECNADSESEDAKWKPECVPRCGVCRVGYKCSVKGKCIKEEEINTRSACKHISIITLFAWFIVLII
;
A
#
# COMPACT_ATOMS: atom_id res chain seq x y z
N MET A 1 11.29 10.46 -22.13
CA MET A 1 11.40 9.73 -20.84
C MET A 1 10.33 8.66 -20.88
N ILE A 2 10.71 7.41 -20.61
CA ILE A 2 9.90 6.23 -20.95
C ILE A 2 8.51 6.24 -20.30
N GLY A 3 8.35 6.77 -19.09
CA GLY A 3 7.04 6.88 -18.45
C GLY A 3 6.01 7.67 -19.27
N LYS A 4 6.44 8.78 -19.87
CA LYS A 4 5.60 9.63 -20.72
C LYS A 4 5.30 9.00 -22.08
N GLU A 5 6.28 8.29 -22.63
CA GLU A 5 6.10 7.54 -23.89
C GLU A 5 5.17 6.34 -23.71
N MET A 6 5.18 5.71 -22.53
CA MET A 6 4.32 4.58 -22.20
C MET A 6 2.95 4.98 -21.64
N LYS A 7 2.70 6.28 -21.37
CA LYS A 7 1.50 6.77 -20.67
C LYS A 7 1.24 6.01 -19.35
N ARG A 8 2.28 5.91 -18.53
CA ARG A 8 2.27 5.22 -17.22
C ARG A 8 2.86 6.10 -16.13
N GLU A 9 2.65 7.40 -16.24
CA GLU A 9 3.24 8.40 -15.37
C GLU A 9 2.39 8.64 -14.13
N CYS A 10 3.06 8.76 -13.01
CA CYS A 10 2.44 9.07 -11.73
C CYS A 10 3.17 10.18 -11.01
N TYR A 11 2.41 10.93 -10.24
CA TYR A 11 2.89 11.98 -9.35
C TYR A 11 2.49 11.60 -7.92
N VAL A 12 3.44 11.72 -7.00
CA VAL A 12 3.24 11.46 -5.58
C VAL A 12 3.37 12.76 -4.78
N HIS A 13 2.92 12.81 -3.53
CA HIS A 13 3.18 13.99 -2.70
C HIS A 13 4.68 14.27 -2.53
N SER A 14 5.08 15.53 -2.35
CA SER A 14 6.50 15.90 -2.17
C SER A 14 7.16 15.17 -0.99
N GLY A 15 6.43 14.89 0.08
CA GLY A 15 6.93 14.08 1.20
C GLY A 15 7.20 12.60 0.84
N MET A 16 6.67 12.13 -0.29
CA MET A 16 6.75 10.74 -0.74
C MET A 16 7.80 10.48 -1.84
N ILE A 17 8.42 11.54 -2.38
CA ILE A 17 9.37 11.42 -3.49
C ILE A 17 10.77 10.96 -3.04
N PHE A 18 11.09 11.11 -1.76
CA PHE A 18 12.37 10.68 -1.17
C PHE A 18 12.18 9.53 -0.19
N LYS A 19 13.14 8.60 -0.17
CA LYS A 19 13.29 7.59 0.87
C LYS A 19 14.46 7.96 1.76
N LYS A 20 14.24 7.94 3.07
CA LYS A 20 15.32 8.07 4.05
C LYS A 20 15.96 6.72 4.35
N LYS A 21 17.23 6.54 3.98
CA LYS A 21 18.05 5.36 4.29
C LYS A 21 19.29 5.81 5.08
N GLY A 22 19.39 5.39 6.34
CA GLY A 22 20.29 6.06 7.29
C GLY A 22 19.93 7.55 7.40
N ASP A 23 20.93 8.42 7.20
CA ASP A 23 20.74 9.87 7.19
C ASP A 23 20.57 10.47 5.79
N ARG A 24 20.47 9.61 4.76
CA ARG A 24 20.43 10.05 3.36
C ARG A 24 19.01 10.05 2.81
N LEU A 25 18.69 11.08 2.05
CA LEU A 25 17.48 11.18 1.25
C LEU A 25 17.80 10.72 -0.18
N ILE A 26 17.15 9.65 -0.61
CA ILE A 26 17.34 9.04 -1.93
C ILE A 26 16.06 9.21 -2.72
N SER A 27 16.15 9.80 -3.91
CA SER A 27 15.03 10.07 -4.78
C SER A 27 14.44 8.78 -5.37
N LYS A 28 13.12 8.67 -5.32
CA LYS A 28 12.31 7.64 -6.01
C LYS A 28 11.96 8.01 -7.46
N CYS A 29 12.38 9.16 -7.96
CA CYS A 29 12.12 9.54 -9.36
C CYS A 29 12.64 8.46 -10.32
N GLY A 30 11.80 8.04 -11.28
CA GLY A 30 12.08 6.95 -12.22
C GLY A 30 11.86 5.54 -11.67
N SER A 31 11.53 5.39 -10.38
CA SER A 31 11.15 4.09 -9.80
C SER A 31 9.72 3.72 -10.15
N CYS A 32 9.41 2.42 -10.05
CA CYS A 32 8.10 1.90 -10.35
C CYS A 32 7.34 1.51 -9.08
N MET A 33 6.05 1.75 -9.13
CA MET A 33 5.08 1.35 -8.13
C MET A 33 4.03 0.48 -8.81
N ASN A 34 3.66 -0.59 -8.14
CA ASN A 34 2.51 -1.39 -8.52
C ASN A 34 1.28 -0.82 -7.83
N MET A 35 0.20 -0.74 -8.57
CA MET A 35 -1.08 -0.28 -8.08
C MET A 35 -2.14 -1.29 -8.49
N VAL A 36 -2.98 -1.68 -7.54
CA VAL A 36 -4.13 -2.53 -7.79
C VAL A 36 -5.34 -1.81 -7.22
N GLY A 37 -6.25 -1.41 -8.11
CA GLY A 37 -7.52 -0.82 -7.74
C GLY A 37 -8.66 -1.83 -7.81
N PRO A 38 -9.91 -1.34 -7.77
CA PRO A 38 -11.10 -2.18 -7.89
C PRO A 38 -11.13 -3.10 -9.09
N SER A 39 -10.52 -2.74 -10.22
CA SER A 39 -10.48 -3.60 -11.42
C SER A 39 -9.76 -4.93 -11.22
N LEU A 40 -9.05 -5.07 -10.10
CA LEU A 40 -8.16 -6.19 -9.80
C LEU A 40 -7.03 -6.37 -10.82
N THR A 41 -6.91 -5.43 -11.76
CA THR A 41 -5.85 -5.39 -12.74
C THR A 41 -4.66 -4.71 -12.10
N GLU A 42 -3.52 -5.40 -12.06
CA GLU A 42 -2.27 -4.80 -11.63
C GLU A 42 -1.77 -3.80 -12.67
N ILE A 43 -1.42 -2.62 -12.20
CA ILE A 43 -0.97 -1.52 -13.05
C ILE A 43 0.39 -1.06 -12.56
N HIS A 44 1.33 -0.92 -13.50
CA HIS A 44 2.67 -0.42 -13.25
C HIS A 44 2.76 1.06 -13.55
N CYS A 45 3.20 1.81 -12.56
CA CYS A 45 3.20 3.25 -12.48
C CYS A 45 4.64 3.73 -12.30
N ILE A 46 5.10 4.68 -13.11
CA ILE A 46 6.46 5.24 -13.03
C ILE A 46 6.36 6.61 -12.38
N ILE A 47 7.07 6.80 -11.27
CA ILE A 47 7.09 8.08 -10.56
C ILE A 47 7.92 9.08 -11.37
N VAL A 48 7.28 10.06 -12.00
CA VAL A 48 7.94 11.06 -12.85
C VAL A 48 8.10 12.42 -12.17
N GLY A 49 7.42 12.62 -11.04
CA GLY A 49 7.45 13.89 -10.31
C GLY A 49 6.65 13.83 -9.03
N PHE A 50 6.45 15.00 -8.45
CA PHE A 50 5.66 15.17 -7.25
C PHE A 50 4.67 16.33 -7.38
N PHE A 51 3.68 16.36 -6.50
CA PHE A 51 2.72 17.45 -6.37
C PHE A 51 2.63 17.94 -4.92
N ASN A 52 2.17 19.17 -4.77
CA ASN A 52 1.73 19.77 -3.51
C ASN A 52 0.41 20.48 -3.79
N VAL A 53 -0.56 20.31 -2.90
CA VAL A 53 -1.84 21.02 -2.99
C VAL A 53 -1.75 22.24 -2.07
N THR A 54 -1.87 23.43 -2.65
CA THR A 54 -1.87 24.69 -1.90
C THR A 54 -3.27 25.23 -1.64
N ASP A 55 -4.24 24.81 -2.44
CA ASP A 55 -5.65 25.19 -2.31
C ASP A 55 -6.30 24.38 -1.18
N GLN A 56 -6.67 25.06 -0.09
CA GLN A 56 -7.28 24.44 1.09
C GLN A 56 -8.70 23.96 0.83
N ASP A 57 -9.38 24.51 -0.17
CA ASP A 57 -10.75 24.13 -0.54
C ASP A 57 -10.76 22.86 -1.42
N SER A 58 -9.59 22.40 -1.87
CA SER A 58 -9.48 21.17 -2.65
C SER A 58 -9.69 19.93 -1.79
N PRO A 59 -10.55 18.97 -2.20
CA PRO A 59 -10.67 17.68 -1.51
C PRO A 59 -9.34 16.89 -1.44
N LEU A 60 -8.41 17.17 -2.35
CA LEU A 60 -7.08 16.56 -2.35
C LEU A 60 -6.17 17.12 -1.25
N TYR A 61 -6.43 18.33 -0.73
CA TYR A 61 -5.57 19.03 0.23
C TYR A 61 -5.32 18.21 1.49
N GLU A 62 -6.37 17.66 2.08
CA GLU A 62 -6.30 16.91 3.34
C GLU A 62 -5.73 15.50 3.17
N ILE A 63 -5.80 14.95 1.95
CA ILE A 63 -5.41 13.56 1.67
C ILE A 63 -4.14 13.47 0.80
N GLN A 64 -3.49 14.59 0.51
CA GLN A 64 -2.44 14.69 -0.51
C GLN A 64 -1.27 13.73 -0.22
N ASP A 65 -0.88 13.56 1.04
CA ASP A 65 0.19 12.67 1.48
C ASP A 65 -0.16 11.17 1.41
N HIS A 66 -1.40 10.84 1.07
CA HIS A 66 -1.91 9.49 0.83
C HIS A 66 -2.38 9.27 -0.62
N ALA A 67 -2.16 10.23 -1.52
CA ALA A 67 -2.67 10.21 -2.87
C ALA A 67 -1.58 9.97 -3.94
N VAL A 68 -1.99 9.30 -5.01
CA VAL A 68 -1.21 9.14 -6.24
C VAL A 68 -2.02 9.73 -7.37
N VAL A 69 -1.45 10.71 -8.07
CA VAL A 69 -2.07 11.36 -9.21
C VAL A 69 -1.54 10.73 -10.50
N SER A 70 -2.44 10.46 -11.43
CA SER A 70 -2.10 9.87 -12.74
C SER A 70 -2.96 10.47 -13.84
N ASP A 71 -2.67 10.14 -15.09
CA ASP A 71 -3.55 10.51 -16.19
C ASP A 71 -4.91 9.79 -16.10
N TYR A 72 -5.92 10.40 -16.71
CA TYR A 72 -7.30 9.89 -16.60
C TYR A 72 -7.48 8.50 -17.22
N GLU A 73 -6.77 8.15 -18.30
CA GLU A 73 -6.89 6.83 -18.90
C GLU A 73 -6.34 5.75 -17.96
N PHE A 74 -5.22 6.04 -17.31
CA PHE A 74 -4.62 5.18 -16.30
C PHE A 74 -5.51 5.05 -15.05
N PHE A 75 -6.10 6.16 -14.59
CA PHE A 75 -7.10 6.16 -13.52
C PHE A 75 -8.28 5.25 -13.84
N LYS A 76 -8.84 5.30 -15.06
CA LYS A 76 -10.00 4.48 -15.45
C LYS A 76 -9.73 2.98 -15.33
N ILE A 77 -8.50 2.54 -15.65
CA ILE A 77 -8.10 1.14 -15.51
C ILE A 77 -8.06 0.74 -14.03
N ALA A 78 -7.57 1.62 -13.14
CA ALA A 78 -7.52 1.32 -11.72
C ALA A 78 -8.93 1.30 -11.09
N ALA A 79 -9.72 2.35 -11.38
CA ALA A 79 -11.00 2.63 -10.74
C ALA A 79 -12.16 1.74 -11.19
N THR A 80 -12.05 1.10 -12.37
CA THR A 80 -13.19 0.45 -13.06
C THR A 80 -14.34 1.42 -13.24
N THR A 81 -14.21 2.38 -14.17
CA THR A 81 -15.26 3.39 -14.35
C THR A 81 -16.59 2.77 -14.75
N THR A 82 -17.60 3.00 -13.93
CA THR A 82 -19.01 2.67 -14.15
C THR A 82 -19.84 3.95 -14.04
N PRO A 83 -21.14 3.95 -14.38
CA PRO A 83 -22.00 5.12 -14.13
C PRO A 83 -22.07 5.58 -12.67
N TRP A 84 -21.59 4.77 -11.70
CA TRP A 84 -21.61 5.08 -10.27
C TRP A 84 -20.22 5.37 -9.70
N SER A 85 -19.17 5.12 -10.47
CA SER A 85 -17.80 5.38 -10.01
C SER A 85 -17.58 6.87 -9.85
N ASN A 86 -16.98 7.28 -8.74
CA ASN A 86 -16.38 8.59 -8.64
C ASN A 86 -15.27 8.73 -9.70
N THR A 87 -15.25 9.84 -10.42
CA THR A 87 -14.31 10.08 -11.53
C THR A 87 -13.02 10.77 -11.09
N LEU A 88 -12.92 11.16 -9.82
CA LEU A 88 -11.79 11.90 -9.25
C LEU A 88 -10.95 11.02 -8.32
N PHE A 89 -11.59 10.16 -7.52
CA PHE A 89 -10.94 9.38 -6.48
C PHE A 89 -11.38 7.92 -6.50
N THR A 90 -10.42 7.01 -6.34
CA THR A 90 -10.64 5.59 -6.09
C THR A 90 -9.64 5.12 -5.04
N GLN A 91 -10.05 4.20 -4.17
CA GLN A 91 -9.09 3.48 -3.34
C GLN A 91 -8.20 2.60 -4.22
N ILE A 92 -6.93 2.50 -3.86
CA ILE A 92 -5.95 1.59 -4.47
C ILE A 92 -5.07 0.97 -3.40
N THR A 93 -4.54 -0.21 -3.68
CA THR A 93 -3.44 -0.79 -2.94
C THR A 93 -2.15 -0.59 -3.73
N ILE A 94 -1.08 -0.17 -3.05
CA ILE A 94 0.20 0.13 -3.68
C ILE A 94 1.33 -0.74 -3.11
N SER A 95 2.31 -1.07 -3.95
CA SER A 95 3.50 -1.79 -3.53
C SER A 95 4.73 -1.41 -4.38
N GLU A 96 5.92 -1.66 -3.84
CA GLU A 96 7.16 -1.41 -4.57
C GLU A 96 7.41 -2.44 -5.67
N ALA A 97 7.77 -1.94 -6.84
CA ALA A 97 7.95 -2.74 -8.04
C ALA A 97 9.33 -2.53 -8.67
N THR A 98 9.86 -3.58 -9.29
CA THR A 98 10.97 -3.44 -10.24
C THR A 98 10.39 -2.98 -11.56
N CYS A 99 10.97 -1.95 -12.18
CA CYS A 99 10.48 -1.50 -13.48
C CYS A 99 10.71 -2.57 -14.54
N LEU A 100 9.65 -2.98 -15.24
CA LEU A 100 9.68 -3.95 -16.33
C LEU A 100 10.11 -3.30 -17.65
N PHE A 101 11.12 -2.42 -17.61
CA PHE A 101 11.65 -1.80 -18.81
C PHE A 101 12.30 -2.87 -19.68
N THR A 102 11.96 -2.88 -20.98
CA THR A 102 12.64 -3.69 -22.00
C THR A 102 13.94 -3.06 -22.48
N VAL A 103 14.22 -1.81 -22.07
CA VAL A 103 15.45 -1.08 -22.38
C VAL A 103 16.49 -1.20 -21.27
N PHE A 104 17.77 -1.07 -21.62
CA PHE A 104 18.85 -1.00 -20.64
C PHE A 104 18.97 0.41 -20.04
N PRO A 105 19.45 0.52 -18.79
CA PRO A 105 19.78 1.80 -18.19
C PRO A 105 20.84 2.54 -19.01
N SER A 106 20.81 3.87 -18.93
CA SER A 106 21.82 4.72 -19.52
C SER A 106 22.26 5.81 -18.55
N VAL A 107 23.51 6.20 -18.67
CA VAL A 107 24.08 7.36 -18.00
C VAL A 107 24.11 8.55 -18.94
N HIS A 108 23.72 9.71 -18.43
CA HIS A 108 23.69 10.98 -19.15
C HIS A 108 24.51 12.01 -18.41
N ILE A 109 25.53 12.57 -19.06
CA ILE A 109 26.28 13.72 -18.59
C ILE A 109 25.48 14.96 -18.99
N LEU A 110 24.95 15.65 -18.00
CA LEU A 110 24.08 16.81 -18.20
C LEU A 110 24.89 18.10 -18.33
N LYS A 111 25.88 18.27 -17.47
CA LYS A 111 26.79 19.41 -17.47
C LYS A 111 28.16 19.02 -16.91
N GLU A 112 29.17 19.78 -17.27
CA GLU A 112 30.53 19.65 -16.77
C GLU A 112 31.02 21.02 -16.32
N GLU A 113 31.31 21.17 -15.03
CA GLU A 113 31.72 22.44 -14.42
C GLU A 113 32.92 22.18 -13.53
N LYS A 114 34.03 22.90 -13.75
CA LYS A 114 35.25 22.83 -12.92
C LYS A 114 35.78 21.39 -12.72
N GLY A 115 35.69 20.54 -13.74
CA GLY A 115 36.14 19.15 -13.69
C GLY A 115 35.20 18.20 -12.95
N ILE A 116 33.96 18.62 -12.66
CA ILE A 116 32.90 17.80 -12.09
C ILE A 116 31.81 17.63 -13.15
N SER A 117 31.47 16.38 -13.46
CA SER A 117 30.36 16.03 -14.33
C SER A 117 29.11 15.79 -13.48
N THR A 118 28.02 16.50 -13.77
CA THR A 118 26.70 16.19 -13.22
C THR A 118 26.02 15.16 -14.10
N VAL A 119 25.61 14.06 -13.49
CA VAL A 119 25.22 12.83 -14.15
C VAL A 119 23.82 12.41 -13.73
N ALA A 120 23.01 11.97 -14.69
CA ALA A 120 21.73 11.31 -14.46
C ALA A 120 21.79 9.85 -14.91
N ILE A 121 21.27 8.94 -14.08
CA ILE A 121 21.00 7.56 -14.49
C ILE A 121 19.53 7.47 -14.88
N VAL A 122 19.27 6.99 -16.10
CA VAL A 122 17.94 6.94 -16.71
C VAL A 122 17.62 5.49 -17.06
N ASN A 123 16.34 5.11 -17.00
CA ASN A 123 15.84 3.77 -17.31
C ASN A 123 16.46 2.64 -16.47
N SER A 124 16.92 2.96 -15.26
CA SER A 124 17.28 1.93 -14.27
C SER A 124 16.02 1.21 -13.79
N ASN A 125 16.11 -0.11 -13.62
CA ASN A 125 15.01 -0.91 -13.11
C ASN A 125 14.94 -0.98 -11.58
N ASP A 126 15.88 -0.33 -10.89
CA ASP A 126 15.94 -0.15 -9.43
C ASP A 126 16.40 1.28 -9.11
N ILE A 127 16.11 1.77 -7.91
CA ILE A 127 16.57 3.08 -7.43
C ILE A 127 18.09 3.05 -7.30
N VAL A 128 18.80 4.00 -7.89
CA VAL A 128 20.27 4.10 -7.78
C VAL A 128 20.61 4.98 -6.58
N GLU A 129 21.31 4.42 -5.60
CA GLU A 129 21.70 5.12 -4.37
C GLU A 129 23.02 5.89 -4.55
N LYS A 130 23.99 5.26 -5.21
CA LYS A 130 25.35 5.80 -5.33
C LYS A 130 26.10 5.28 -6.54
N ILE A 131 27.15 6.01 -6.90
CA ILE A 131 28.14 5.64 -7.90
C ILE A 131 29.51 5.51 -7.22
N ILE A 132 30.24 4.44 -7.50
CA ILE A 132 31.61 4.22 -7.02
C ILE A 132 32.57 4.46 -8.18
N TYR A 133 33.41 5.48 -8.06
CA TYR A 133 34.45 5.82 -9.03
C TYR A 133 35.78 6.00 -8.31
N ASN A 134 36.83 5.31 -8.79
CA ASN A 134 38.16 5.27 -8.16
C ASN A 134 38.13 4.95 -6.65
N GLY A 135 37.24 4.04 -6.24
CA GLY A 135 37.09 3.62 -4.84
C GLY A 135 36.35 4.62 -3.94
N VAL A 136 35.92 5.77 -4.47
CA VAL A 136 35.16 6.79 -3.73
C VAL A 136 33.68 6.64 -4.04
N GLU A 137 32.84 6.74 -3.00
CA GLU A 137 31.39 6.67 -3.11
C GLU A 137 30.78 8.07 -3.30
N TYR A 138 30.06 8.25 -4.41
CA TYR A 138 29.33 9.47 -4.75
C TYR A 138 27.83 9.19 -4.64
N PHE A 139 27.21 9.77 -3.61
CA PHE A 139 25.80 9.56 -3.33
C PHE A 139 24.90 10.43 -4.19
N GLN A 140 23.67 9.97 -4.41
CA GLN A 140 22.65 10.77 -5.08
C GLN A 140 22.44 12.09 -4.33
N ASN A 141 22.42 13.20 -5.08
CA ASN A 141 22.09 14.53 -4.61
C ASN A 141 20.86 15.02 -5.39
N GLY A 142 19.69 15.04 -4.74
CA GLY A 142 18.42 15.22 -5.42
C GLY A 142 18.14 14.06 -6.37
N HIS A 143 18.28 14.29 -7.68
CA HIS A 143 18.06 13.29 -8.74
C HIS A 143 19.34 12.93 -9.50
N TYR A 144 20.46 13.57 -9.18
CA TYR A 144 21.70 13.52 -9.94
C TYR A 144 22.87 13.03 -9.10
N PHE A 145 24.01 12.84 -9.76
CA PHE A 145 25.29 12.51 -9.15
C PHE A 145 26.35 13.49 -9.67
N ASP A 146 27.15 14.05 -8.77
CA ASP A 146 28.27 14.91 -9.13
C ASP A 146 29.56 14.09 -9.00
N ILE A 147 30.21 13.83 -10.13
CA ILE A 147 31.36 12.92 -10.21
C ILE A 147 32.53 13.62 -10.92
N PRO A 148 33.72 13.67 -10.31
CA PRO A 148 34.90 14.26 -10.93
C PRO A 148 35.57 13.24 -11.86
N PHE A 149 34.95 12.96 -13.02
CA PHE A 149 35.57 12.10 -14.02
C PHE A 149 36.87 12.75 -14.53
N LYS A 150 38.01 12.08 -14.32
CA LYS A 150 39.33 12.63 -14.64
C LYS A 150 39.85 12.21 -16.02
N ASP A 151 39.38 11.08 -16.52
CA ASP A 151 39.87 10.44 -17.73
C ASP A 151 38.87 10.58 -18.88
N THR A 152 39.35 10.61 -20.13
CA THR A 152 38.46 10.64 -21.31
C THR A 152 37.61 9.38 -21.46
N THR A 153 38.09 8.27 -20.90
CA THR A 153 37.40 6.98 -20.82
C THR A 153 37.39 6.53 -19.37
N VAL A 154 36.21 6.29 -18.81
CA VAL A 154 36.03 5.96 -17.40
C VAL A 154 35.29 4.64 -17.20
N SER A 155 35.59 3.99 -16.09
CA SER A 155 34.87 2.83 -15.58
C SER A 155 34.45 3.08 -14.14
N PHE A 156 33.23 2.73 -13.79
CA PHE A 156 32.65 2.97 -12.47
C PHE A 156 31.60 1.91 -12.14
N GLN A 157 31.14 1.88 -10.90
CA GLN A 157 30.08 0.99 -10.47
C GLN A 157 28.87 1.81 -10.07
N ILE A 158 27.67 1.35 -10.40
CA ILE A 158 26.44 1.90 -9.81
C ILE A 158 25.89 0.91 -8.79
N VAL A 159 25.39 1.43 -7.68
CA VAL A 159 24.86 0.63 -6.58
C VAL A 159 23.40 1.01 -6.38
N SER A 160 22.51 0.01 -6.41
CA SER A 160 21.09 0.22 -6.16
C SER A 160 20.79 0.43 -4.67
N PHE A 161 19.60 0.92 -4.37
CA PHE A 161 19.08 1.09 -3.02
C PHE A 161 19.05 -0.22 -2.22
N THR A 162 18.96 -1.37 -2.90
CA THR A 162 19.02 -2.70 -2.29
C THR A 162 20.44 -3.31 -2.27
N ASN A 163 21.47 -2.49 -2.52
CA ASN A 163 22.90 -2.87 -2.58
C ASN A 163 23.26 -3.85 -3.71
N LYS A 164 22.48 -3.89 -4.79
CA LYS A 164 22.87 -4.57 -6.03
C LYS A 164 23.87 -3.70 -6.78
N ILE A 165 24.80 -4.30 -7.52
CA ILE A 165 25.89 -3.57 -8.20
C ILE A 165 25.85 -3.87 -9.70
N LEU A 166 25.97 -2.82 -10.52
CA LEU A 166 26.31 -2.94 -11.95
C LEU A 166 27.65 -2.27 -12.21
N LYS A 167 28.45 -2.87 -13.09
CA LYS A 167 29.74 -2.32 -13.52
C LYS A 167 29.55 -1.67 -14.89
N VAL A 168 30.01 -0.44 -15.01
CA VAL A 168 30.04 0.31 -16.27
C VAL A 168 31.50 0.40 -16.69
N ASN A 169 31.83 -0.15 -17.85
CA ASN A 169 33.20 -0.21 -18.33
C ASN A 169 33.38 0.64 -19.58
N ASN A 170 34.52 1.32 -19.66
CA ASN A 170 35.00 2.00 -20.87
C ASN A 170 34.03 3.04 -21.46
N MET A 171 33.33 3.79 -20.60
CA MET A 171 32.50 4.91 -21.04
C MET A 171 33.38 6.06 -21.53
N LYS A 172 33.21 6.47 -22.78
CA LYS A 172 33.84 7.68 -23.31
C LYS A 172 33.03 8.92 -22.89
N LEU A 173 33.64 9.88 -22.19
CA LEU A 173 32.95 11.09 -21.75
C LEU A 173 32.40 11.93 -22.93
N SER A 174 33.08 11.89 -24.08
CA SER A 174 32.69 12.64 -25.27
C SER A 174 31.31 12.27 -25.83
N THR A 175 30.79 11.07 -25.54
CA THR A 175 29.48 10.66 -26.06
C THR A 175 28.33 11.32 -25.33
N LYS A 176 28.56 11.90 -24.13
CA LYS A 176 27.58 12.49 -23.18
C LYS A 176 26.44 11.57 -22.74
N LYS A 177 26.13 10.52 -23.49
CA LYS A 177 25.18 9.46 -23.20
C LYS A 177 25.88 8.13 -23.41
N PHE A 178 25.68 7.20 -22.50
CA PHE A 178 26.20 5.84 -22.61
C PHE A 178 25.16 4.84 -22.13
N LEU A 179 24.87 3.85 -22.98
CA LEU A 179 23.91 2.79 -22.69
C LEU A 179 24.64 1.63 -22.01
N PHE A 180 24.05 1.08 -20.95
CA PHE A 180 24.62 -0.07 -20.26
C PHE A 180 24.27 -1.36 -21.01
N ASP A 181 25.07 -2.38 -20.79
CA ASP A 181 24.87 -3.74 -21.30
C ASP A 181 24.15 -4.65 -20.29
N GLN A 182 23.87 -4.14 -19.08
CA GLN A 182 23.33 -4.90 -17.95
C GLN A 182 22.20 -4.14 -17.23
N ARG A 183 21.40 -4.89 -16.47
CA ARG A 183 20.33 -4.37 -15.60
C ARG A 183 20.48 -4.98 -14.22
N PHE A 184 19.91 -4.33 -13.21
CA PHE A 184 19.87 -4.93 -11.89
C PHE A 184 19.05 -6.22 -11.95
N PRO A 185 19.43 -7.29 -11.23
CA PRO A 185 18.61 -8.48 -11.14
C PRO A 185 17.20 -8.15 -10.65
N SER A 186 16.19 -8.56 -11.42
CA SER A 186 14.79 -8.41 -11.01
C SER A 186 14.49 -9.35 -9.85
N THR A 187 13.82 -8.84 -8.84
CA THR A 187 13.36 -9.67 -7.71
C THR A 187 11.91 -10.07 -7.99
N PRO A 188 11.54 -11.36 -7.90
CA PRO A 188 10.16 -11.78 -8.10
C PRO A 188 9.20 -10.97 -7.21
N HIS A 189 8.14 -10.44 -7.80
CA HIS A 189 7.13 -9.67 -7.07
C HIS A 189 6.01 -10.61 -6.62
N THR A 190 5.58 -10.46 -5.36
CA THR A 190 4.34 -11.08 -4.89
C THR A 190 3.20 -10.15 -5.26
N LEU A 191 2.25 -10.63 -6.06
CA LEU A 191 1.05 -9.88 -6.44
C LEU A 191 0.35 -9.35 -5.18
N CYS A 192 0.30 -8.03 -5.04
CA CYS A 192 -0.57 -7.40 -4.05
C CYS A 192 -2.02 -7.49 -4.52
N GLN A 193 -2.92 -7.83 -3.60
CA GLN A 193 -4.35 -7.82 -3.90
C GLN A 193 -4.96 -6.47 -3.55
N PHE A 194 -5.98 -6.05 -4.29
CA PHE A 194 -6.78 -4.90 -3.89
C PHE A 194 -7.44 -5.16 -2.54
N SER A 195 -7.28 -4.21 -1.62
CA SER A 195 -7.95 -4.19 -0.33
C SER A 195 -8.62 -2.84 -0.13
N SER A 196 -9.95 -2.84 -0.13
CA SER A 196 -10.76 -1.71 0.31
C SER A 196 -11.02 -1.75 1.81
N THR A 197 -11.52 -0.65 2.37
CA THR A 197 -11.97 -0.63 3.77
C THR A 197 -13.07 -1.66 4.00
N SER A 198 -12.93 -2.50 5.02
CA SER A 198 -13.99 -3.44 5.41
C SER A 198 -14.99 -2.81 6.37
N LYS A 199 -14.71 -1.64 6.96
CA LYS A 199 -15.62 -0.94 7.85
C LYS A 199 -16.60 -0.11 7.04
N VAL A 200 -17.90 -0.34 7.24
CA VAL A 200 -18.98 0.53 6.75
C VAL A 200 -19.35 1.52 7.84
N TYR A 201 -19.63 1.02 9.05
CA TYR A 201 -19.93 1.83 10.22
C TYR A 201 -19.39 1.18 11.49
N THR A 202 -18.93 2.00 12.43
CA THR A 202 -18.54 1.56 13.77
C THR A 202 -18.79 2.70 14.76
N SER A 203 -19.30 2.37 15.94
CA SER A 203 -19.50 3.33 17.03
C SER A 203 -18.20 3.98 17.50
N ASP A 204 -17.07 3.31 17.30
CA ASP A 204 -15.75 3.77 17.77
C ASP A 204 -15.09 4.79 16.81
N GLY A 205 -15.78 5.16 15.73
CA GLY A 205 -15.34 6.17 14.75
C GLY A 205 -14.42 5.66 13.64
N TYR A 206 -14.00 6.59 12.78
CA TYR A 206 -13.34 6.33 11.49
C TYR A 206 -11.88 6.80 11.41
N ALA A 207 -11.15 6.84 12.54
CA ALA A 207 -9.83 7.46 12.62
C ALA A 207 -8.77 6.89 11.64
N ASP A 208 -8.98 5.68 11.12
CA ASP A 208 -8.09 5.00 10.16
C ASP A 208 -8.55 5.08 8.70
N ILE A 209 -9.66 5.77 8.40
CA ILE A 209 -10.25 5.87 7.06
C ILE A 209 -10.37 7.34 6.65
N LEU A 210 -9.73 7.68 5.53
CA LEU A 210 -9.87 9.00 4.91
C LEU A 210 -11.34 9.30 4.64
N TRP A 211 -11.79 10.51 5.00
CA TRP A 211 -13.21 10.90 4.94
C TRP A 211 -13.85 10.65 3.58
N ILE A 212 -13.12 10.91 2.48
CA ILE A 212 -13.61 10.71 1.12
C ILE A 212 -13.93 9.25 0.77
N PHE A 213 -13.42 8.31 1.56
CA PHE A 213 -13.68 6.88 1.40
C PHE A 213 -14.45 6.28 2.58
N GLN A 214 -14.99 7.10 3.47
CA GLN A 214 -15.98 6.64 4.43
C GLN A 214 -17.28 6.31 3.69
N TRP A 215 -18.08 5.45 4.30
CA TRP A 215 -19.40 5.13 3.77
C TRP A 215 -20.39 6.21 4.21
N HIS A 216 -21.30 6.55 3.32
CA HIS A 216 -22.38 7.49 3.57
C HIS A 216 -23.72 6.76 3.62
N PHE A 217 -24.71 7.38 4.26
CA PHE A 217 -25.96 6.75 4.61
C PHE A 217 -27.16 7.56 4.11
N VAL A 218 -28.18 6.86 3.62
CA VAL A 218 -29.46 7.43 3.22
C VAL A 218 -30.56 6.62 3.87
N GLU A 219 -31.47 7.29 4.55
CA GLU A 219 -32.57 6.67 5.27
C GLU A 219 -33.90 6.99 4.57
N LEU A 220 -34.83 6.03 4.57
CA LEU A 220 -36.21 6.31 4.17
C LEU A 220 -36.94 7.05 5.30
N GLN A 221 -37.32 8.28 5.02
CA GLN A 221 -38.14 9.12 5.90
C GLN A 221 -39.50 9.41 5.24
N SER A 222 -40.39 10.13 5.95
CA SER A 222 -41.76 10.40 5.49
C SER A 222 -41.82 11.25 4.22
N THR A 223 -40.78 12.06 3.99
CA THR A 223 -40.58 12.89 2.80
C THR A 223 -39.82 12.18 1.68
N GLY A 224 -39.48 10.90 1.86
CA GLY A 224 -38.67 10.10 0.94
C GLY A 224 -37.28 9.78 1.49
N PHE A 225 -36.37 9.36 0.61
CA PHE A 225 -34.99 9.05 0.97
C PHE A 225 -34.20 10.32 1.28
N ILE A 226 -33.67 10.43 2.50
CA ILE A 226 -32.87 11.56 2.97
C ILE A 226 -31.45 11.10 3.28
N LYS A 227 -30.46 11.83 2.75
CA LYS A 227 -29.05 11.60 3.06
C LYS A 227 -28.75 12.08 4.47
N LEU A 228 -28.17 11.20 5.28
CA LEU A 228 -27.67 11.55 6.61
C LEU A 228 -26.35 12.30 6.47
N THR A 229 -26.19 13.37 7.24
CA THR A 229 -24.93 14.12 7.30
C THR A 229 -23.90 13.36 8.12
N ASP A 230 -22.62 13.54 7.79
CA ASP A 230 -21.54 12.90 8.55
C ASP A 230 -21.54 13.38 10.01
N GLU A 231 -21.91 14.65 10.27
CA GLU A 231 -22.04 15.22 11.62
C GLU A 231 -23.14 14.53 12.44
N GLU A 232 -24.32 14.27 11.85
CA GLU A 232 -25.41 13.54 12.52
C GLU A 232 -24.96 12.13 12.93
N VAL A 233 -24.28 11.42 12.02
CA VAL A 233 -23.81 10.05 12.28
C VAL A 233 -22.71 10.02 13.33
N ILE A 234 -21.80 11.00 13.34
CA ILE A 234 -20.72 11.10 14.33
C ILE A 234 -21.27 11.43 15.72
N ASN A 235 -22.17 12.40 15.82
CA ASN A 235 -22.66 12.90 17.11
C ASN A 235 -23.68 11.97 17.76
N ASN A 236 -24.58 11.37 16.96
CA ASN A 236 -25.71 10.59 17.47
C ASN A 236 -25.53 9.07 17.27
N GLY A 237 -24.55 8.67 16.47
CA GLY A 237 -24.44 7.33 15.91
C GLY A 237 -25.36 7.13 14.70
N LEU A 238 -25.22 6.00 14.04
CA LEU A 238 -26.11 5.60 12.95
C LEU A 238 -27.44 5.07 13.52
N LEU A 239 -28.48 5.89 13.38
CA LEU A 239 -29.84 5.59 13.80
C LEU A 239 -30.71 5.36 12.56
N LEU A 240 -31.65 4.41 12.68
CA LEU A 240 -32.66 4.11 11.67
C LEU A 240 -34.05 4.13 12.31
N HIS A 241 -34.95 4.89 11.71
CA HIS A 241 -36.30 5.18 12.17
C HIS A 241 -37.30 4.44 11.29
N SER A 242 -38.26 3.76 11.91
CA SER A 242 -39.35 3.14 11.16
C SER A 242 -40.53 4.09 10.98
N ILE A 243 -41.20 3.94 9.84
CA ILE A 243 -42.47 4.58 9.49
C ILE A 243 -43.46 3.46 9.23
N ASP A 244 -44.52 3.42 10.03
CA ASP A 244 -45.56 2.39 9.97
C ASP A 244 -44.96 0.97 10.04
N GLY A 245 -43.95 0.79 10.91
CA GLY A 245 -43.28 -0.49 11.11
C GLY A 245 -42.28 -0.90 10.02
N LYS A 246 -41.94 -0.01 9.09
CA LYS A 246 -40.95 -0.27 8.01
C LYS A 246 -39.82 0.74 8.05
N ALA A 247 -38.59 0.29 7.80
CA ALA A 247 -37.44 1.18 7.65
C ALA A 247 -36.51 0.69 6.55
N SER A 248 -35.81 1.62 5.90
CA SER A 248 -34.83 1.30 4.86
C SER A 248 -33.57 2.13 5.04
N LEU A 249 -32.42 1.46 4.98
CA LEU A 249 -31.10 2.09 5.04
C LEU A 249 -30.34 1.77 3.75
N ILE A 250 -29.90 2.79 3.05
CA ILE A 250 -28.93 2.67 1.97
C ILE A 250 -27.57 3.10 2.53
N SER A 251 -26.56 2.28 2.32
CA SER A 251 -25.16 2.64 2.56
C SER A 251 -24.42 2.65 1.24
N TYR A 252 -23.62 3.68 0.98
CA TYR A 252 -22.82 3.76 -0.24
C TYR A 252 -21.42 4.32 -0.03
N ALA A 253 -20.48 3.88 -0.86
CA ALA A 253 -19.07 4.29 -0.85
C ALA A 253 -18.69 5.05 -2.12
N THR A 254 -17.64 5.87 -2.04
CA THR A 254 -17.07 6.59 -3.20
C THR A 254 -16.45 5.64 -4.23
N THR A 255 -15.84 4.54 -3.78
CA THR A 255 -15.20 3.55 -4.64
C THR A 255 -16.20 2.46 -5.02
N VAL A 256 -16.28 2.13 -6.31
CA VAL A 256 -16.98 0.92 -6.78
C VAL A 256 -16.05 -0.28 -6.65
N PHE A 257 -16.58 -1.42 -6.24
CA PHE A 257 -15.79 -2.65 -6.14
C PHE A 257 -16.68 -3.87 -6.38
N ASN A 258 -16.03 -4.99 -6.72
CA ASN A 258 -16.70 -6.26 -6.85
C ASN A 258 -16.80 -6.91 -5.47
N PHE A 259 -17.99 -6.86 -4.86
CA PHE A 259 -18.21 -7.37 -3.49
C PHE A 259 -17.81 -8.85 -3.34
N VAL A 260 -18.07 -9.70 -4.34
CA VAL A 260 -17.76 -11.14 -4.29
C VAL A 260 -16.27 -11.41 -4.29
N MET A 261 -15.50 -10.58 -4.99
CA MET A 261 -14.04 -10.69 -5.03
C MET A 261 -13.38 -10.05 -3.80
N ALA A 262 -14.00 -9.01 -3.26
CA ALA A 262 -13.47 -8.28 -2.12
C ALA A 262 -13.79 -8.97 -0.78
N TYR A 263 -15.01 -9.47 -0.58
CA TYR A 263 -15.51 -9.86 0.73
C TYR A 263 -16.29 -11.17 0.71
N ARG A 264 -16.30 -11.84 1.85
CA ARG A 264 -17.03 -13.10 2.06
C ARG A 264 -18.42 -12.87 2.64
N GLU A 265 -18.51 -11.96 3.60
CA GLU A 265 -19.68 -11.79 4.47
C GLU A 265 -19.80 -10.32 4.87
N LEU A 266 -21.03 -9.82 5.02
CA LEU A 266 -21.35 -8.59 5.72
C LEU A 266 -21.91 -8.95 7.10
N ARG A 267 -21.43 -8.26 8.14
CA ARG A 267 -21.90 -8.38 9.51
C ARG A 267 -22.51 -7.06 9.96
N ILE A 268 -23.69 -7.15 10.55
CA ILE A 268 -24.47 -6.01 11.04
C ILE A 268 -24.83 -6.30 12.48
N GLU A 269 -24.53 -5.36 13.37
CA GLU A 269 -24.77 -5.45 14.80
C GLU A 269 -25.52 -4.18 15.23
N GLY A 270 -26.57 -4.33 16.04
CA GLY A 270 -27.39 -3.21 16.47
C GLY A 270 -28.28 -3.53 17.68
N THR A 271 -28.88 -2.48 18.23
CA THR A 271 -29.75 -2.54 19.41
C THR A 271 -30.97 -1.64 19.27
N SER A 272 -32.09 -2.03 19.88
CA SER A 272 -33.33 -1.24 19.96
C SER A 272 -34.10 -1.55 21.24
N ASP A 273 -35.08 -0.71 21.56
CA ASP A 273 -36.12 -0.94 22.57
C ASP A 273 -37.27 -1.84 22.06
N ALA A 274 -37.17 -2.31 20.82
CA ALA A 274 -38.17 -3.13 20.13
C ALA A 274 -37.53 -4.27 19.32
N GLU A 275 -38.34 -5.23 18.89
CA GLU A 275 -37.89 -6.28 17.98
C GLU A 275 -37.78 -5.75 16.53
N TRP A 276 -36.67 -6.07 15.88
CA TRP A 276 -36.40 -5.69 14.49
C TRP A 276 -36.02 -6.94 13.71
N ASN A 277 -36.53 -7.05 12.49
CA ASN A 277 -36.19 -8.13 11.57
C ASN A 277 -35.72 -7.56 10.24
N LEU A 278 -34.62 -8.09 9.70
CA LEU A 278 -34.26 -7.80 8.31
C LEU A 278 -35.22 -8.55 7.38
N THR A 279 -35.80 -7.86 6.41
CA THR A 279 -36.77 -8.45 5.47
C THR A 279 -36.19 -8.69 4.10
N SER A 280 -35.29 -7.81 3.65
CA SER A 280 -34.54 -7.98 2.42
C SER A 280 -33.29 -7.13 2.43
N TYR A 281 -32.35 -7.49 1.57
CA TYR A 281 -31.19 -6.68 1.25
C TYR A 281 -30.93 -6.74 -0.26
N GLU A 282 -30.37 -5.65 -0.79
CA GLU A 282 -30.03 -5.52 -2.21
C GLU A 282 -28.68 -4.84 -2.37
N TRP A 283 -27.88 -5.30 -3.34
CA TRP A 283 -26.66 -4.59 -3.74
C TRP A 283 -26.95 -3.76 -4.98
N GLY A 284 -26.41 -2.54 -5.04
CA GLY A 284 -26.71 -1.61 -6.11
C GLY A 284 -25.59 -0.62 -6.42
N GLY A 285 -25.84 0.18 -7.45
CA GLY A 285 -25.02 1.34 -7.79
C GLY A 285 -25.67 2.61 -7.25
N TYR A 286 -24.87 3.45 -6.59
CA TYR A 286 -25.29 4.77 -6.11
C TYR A 286 -24.42 5.83 -6.77
N ASN A 287 -25.05 6.73 -7.53
CA ASN A 287 -24.32 7.77 -8.24
C ASN A 287 -23.92 8.90 -7.29
N TYR A 288 -22.62 9.19 -7.21
CA TYR A 288 -22.09 10.26 -6.38
C TYR A 288 -22.50 11.66 -6.86
N GLY A 289 -22.77 11.85 -8.17
CA GLY A 289 -22.95 13.16 -8.80
C GLY A 289 -24.40 13.54 -9.13
N SER A 290 -25.39 12.69 -8.87
CA SER A 290 -26.81 13.00 -9.10
C SER A 290 -27.60 12.71 -7.82
N ASP A 291 -28.26 13.73 -7.28
CA ASP A 291 -29.18 13.53 -6.18
C ASP A 291 -30.26 12.51 -6.56
N SER A 292 -30.39 11.49 -5.71
CA SER A 292 -31.58 10.66 -5.55
C SER A 292 -31.94 9.67 -6.67
N SER A 293 -31.21 8.57 -6.76
CA SER A 293 -31.84 7.23 -6.82
C SER A 293 -30.78 6.14 -6.72
N LEU A 294 -30.93 5.23 -5.75
CA LEU A 294 -30.24 3.95 -5.80
C LEU A 294 -30.72 3.20 -7.05
N VAL A 295 -29.79 2.82 -7.93
CA VAL A 295 -30.11 1.93 -9.04
C VAL A 295 -29.77 0.51 -8.61
N THR A 296 -30.80 -0.25 -8.25
CA THR A 296 -30.65 -1.66 -7.93
C THR A 296 -30.49 -2.46 -9.23
N TYR A 297 -29.50 -3.35 -9.27
CA TYR A 297 -29.24 -4.17 -10.45
C TYR A 297 -29.72 -5.61 -10.21
N PRO A 298 -30.70 -6.11 -11.00
CA PRO A 298 -30.94 -7.55 -11.05
C PRO A 298 -29.70 -8.19 -11.70
N PRO A 299 -28.90 -9.00 -10.97
CA PRO A 299 -29.27 -10.21 -10.22
C PRO A 299 -28.60 -10.33 -8.83
N CYS A 300 -28.23 -9.22 -8.19
CA CYS A 300 -27.52 -9.25 -6.89
C CYS A 300 -28.43 -9.46 -5.68
N VAL A 301 -29.72 -9.72 -5.87
CA VAL A 301 -30.63 -10.06 -4.77
C VAL A 301 -30.27 -11.47 -4.28
N SER A 302 -29.86 -11.58 -3.02
CA SER A 302 -29.60 -12.87 -2.39
C SER A 302 -30.61 -13.11 -1.27
N THR A 303 -31.07 -14.36 -1.17
CA THR A 303 -32.25 -14.73 -0.39
C THR A 303 -31.91 -15.37 0.96
N GLY A 304 -30.64 -15.32 1.38
CA GLY A 304 -30.17 -15.95 2.61
C GLY A 304 -29.36 -14.99 3.46
N PHE A 305 -29.78 -14.83 4.71
CA PHE A 305 -29.03 -14.23 5.79
C PHE A 305 -29.28 -15.05 7.05
N ASN A 306 -28.31 -15.05 7.96
CA ASN A 306 -28.49 -15.60 9.29
C ASN A 306 -28.74 -14.43 10.23
N GLU A 307 -29.80 -14.51 11.01
CA GLU A 307 -30.12 -13.53 12.03
C GLU A 307 -30.11 -14.22 13.40
N GLU A 308 -29.29 -13.70 14.31
CA GLU A 308 -29.29 -14.07 15.72
C GLU A 308 -29.75 -12.85 16.50
N SER A 309 -30.95 -12.93 17.07
CA SER A 309 -31.53 -11.82 17.82
C SER A 309 -32.08 -12.30 19.16
N LYS A 310 -31.98 -11.42 20.17
CA LYS A 310 -32.41 -11.71 21.54
C LYS A 310 -32.61 -10.44 22.35
N TRP A 311 -33.50 -10.53 23.33
CA TRP A 311 -33.54 -9.57 24.44
C TRP A 311 -32.35 -9.85 25.38
N ILE A 312 -31.49 -8.84 25.58
CA ILE A 312 -30.37 -8.94 26.54
C ILE A 312 -30.79 -8.47 27.94
N ASN A 313 -31.86 -7.68 28.02
CA ASN A 313 -32.57 -7.29 29.24
C ASN A 313 -34.00 -6.88 28.87
N GLU A 314 -34.82 -6.44 29.83
CA GLU A 314 -36.24 -6.07 29.63
C GLU A 314 -36.47 -4.89 28.67
N THR A 315 -35.42 -4.11 28.36
CA THR A 315 -35.51 -2.85 27.60
C THR A 315 -34.63 -2.81 26.37
N THR A 316 -33.80 -3.82 26.14
CA THR A 316 -32.79 -3.82 25.07
C THR A 316 -32.85 -5.13 24.31
N PHE A 317 -33.28 -5.01 23.07
CA PHE A 317 -33.18 -6.02 22.03
C PHE A 317 -31.86 -5.84 21.29
N GLN A 318 -31.16 -6.95 21.06
CA GLN A 318 -29.94 -7.00 20.26
C GLN A 318 -30.20 -7.90 19.05
N PHE A 319 -29.73 -7.49 17.87
CA PHE A 319 -29.63 -8.39 16.74
C PHE A 319 -28.23 -8.37 16.14
N ASN A 320 -27.87 -9.51 15.57
CA ASN A 320 -26.67 -9.73 14.80
C ASN A 320 -27.06 -10.42 13.50
N ILE A 321 -26.77 -9.78 12.37
CA ILE A 321 -27.07 -10.30 11.05
C ILE A 321 -25.77 -10.61 10.33
N SER A 322 -25.75 -11.79 9.72
CA SER A 322 -24.71 -12.25 8.81
C SER A 322 -25.32 -12.45 7.42
N ILE A 323 -24.81 -11.69 6.46
CA ILE A 323 -25.18 -11.80 5.04
C ILE A 323 -23.98 -12.36 4.28
N THR A 324 -24.13 -13.54 3.68
CA THR A 324 -23.11 -14.07 2.78
C THR A 324 -23.18 -13.35 1.44
N VAL A 325 -22.04 -12.86 0.95
CA VAL A 325 -21.99 -12.20 -0.36
C VAL A 325 -22.20 -13.25 -1.45
N SER A 326 -23.30 -13.12 -2.19
CA SER A 326 -23.67 -14.10 -3.23
C SER A 326 -22.65 -14.14 -4.36
N LYS A 327 -22.10 -15.32 -4.64
CA LYS A 327 -21.20 -15.59 -5.78
C LYS A 327 -21.82 -15.32 -7.16
N ARG A 328 -23.05 -14.82 -7.27
CA ARG A 328 -23.65 -14.38 -8.53
C ARG A 328 -23.53 -12.86 -8.75
N CYS A 329 -23.12 -12.12 -7.72
CA CYS A 329 -22.97 -10.67 -7.78
C CYS A 329 -21.57 -10.24 -8.26
N TYR A 330 -21.29 -10.42 -9.56
CA TYR A 330 -19.99 -10.07 -10.16
C TYR A 330 -19.89 -8.61 -10.64
N TYR A 331 -20.86 -7.77 -10.30
CA TYR A 331 -20.90 -6.38 -10.73
C TYR A 331 -19.98 -5.51 -9.85
N TYR A 332 -19.48 -4.42 -10.45
CA TYR A 332 -18.78 -3.36 -9.73
C TYR A 332 -19.81 -2.37 -9.19
N LEU A 333 -20.06 -2.49 -7.91
CA LEU A 333 -21.12 -1.79 -7.19
C LEU A 333 -20.50 -1.03 -6.02
N ASN A 334 -21.21 -0.04 -5.47
CA ASN A 334 -20.71 0.76 -4.36
C ASN A 334 -21.76 0.95 -3.27
N SER A 335 -22.89 0.26 -3.31
CA SER A 335 -23.96 0.48 -2.35
C SER A 335 -24.75 -0.77 -1.99
N MET A 336 -25.43 -0.69 -0.85
CA MET A 336 -26.34 -1.70 -0.35
C MET A 336 -27.59 -1.05 0.23
N LEU A 337 -28.74 -1.68 0.04
CA LEU A 337 -30.01 -1.36 0.65
C LEU A 337 -30.38 -2.46 1.64
N LEU A 338 -30.76 -2.07 2.85
CA LEU A 338 -31.25 -2.95 3.91
C LEU A 338 -32.68 -2.52 4.27
N ASN A 339 -33.62 -3.46 4.22
CA ASN A 339 -35.02 -3.20 4.56
C ASN A 339 -35.42 -3.95 5.83
N PHE A 340 -35.90 -3.23 6.83
CA PHE A 340 -36.27 -3.77 8.13
C PHE A 340 -37.77 -3.62 8.42
N LYS A 341 -38.27 -4.45 9.32
CA LYS A 341 -39.60 -4.33 9.93
C LYS A 341 -39.54 -4.38 11.45
N THR A 342 -40.45 -3.66 12.09
CA THR A 342 -40.62 -3.56 13.55
C THR A 342 -42.08 -3.23 13.91
N ASP A 343 -42.42 -3.14 15.20
CA ASP A 343 -43.73 -2.78 15.70
C ASP A 343 -43.93 -1.24 15.75
N GLY A 344 -44.53 -0.69 14.70
CA GLY A 344 -44.85 0.74 14.65
C GLY A 344 -43.61 1.63 14.44
N ASN A 345 -43.61 2.81 15.05
CA ASN A 345 -42.54 3.80 14.87
C ASN A 345 -41.52 3.66 16.01
N ARG A 346 -40.35 3.13 15.68
CA ARG A 346 -39.25 2.76 16.60
C ARG A 346 -37.94 3.24 16.03
N THR A 347 -36.91 3.22 16.87
CA THR A 347 -35.55 3.53 16.47
C THR A 347 -34.65 2.32 16.68
N LEU A 348 -33.83 2.06 15.67
CA LEU A 348 -32.75 1.10 15.69
C LEU A 348 -31.42 1.84 15.68
N LYS A 349 -30.56 1.54 16.66
CA LYS A 349 -29.19 2.02 16.71
C LYS A 349 -28.22 0.94 16.23
N PHE A 350 -27.42 1.24 15.21
CA PHE A 350 -26.32 0.37 14.81
C PHE A 350 -25.12 0.58 15.73
N SER A 351 -24.42 -0.51 16.05
CA SER A 351 -23.11 -0.48 16.71
C SER A 351 -21.99 -0.74 15.70
N ASN A 352 -22.21 -1.64 14.75
CA ASN A 352 -21.18 -2.06 13.80
C ASN A 352 -21.80 -2.57 12.49
N ILE A 353 -21.26 -2.11 11.36
CA ILE A 353 -21.53 -2.65 10.04
C ILE A 353 -20.18 -2.84 9.36
N ARG A 354 -19.83 -4.09 9.06
CA ARG A 354 -18.51 -4.41 8.51
C ARG A 354 -18.54 -5.62 7.59
N PHE A 355 -17.73 -5.56 6.56
CA PHE A 355 -17.38 -6.71 5.76
C PHE A 355 -16.34 -7.58 6.46
N LYS A 356 -16.42 -8.88 6.22
CA LYS A 356 -15.37 -9.84 6.52
C LYS A 356 -14.65 -10.18 5.22
N ASP A 357 -13.37 -9.90 5.18
CA ASP A 357 -12.48 -10.32 4.09
C ASP A 357 -12.36 -11.84 4.01
N PHE A 358 -11.88 -12.33 2.87
CA PHE A 358 -11.34 -13.68 2.79
C PHE A 358 -10.11 -13.80 3.71
N GLU A 359 -9.99 -14.91 4.44
CA GLU A 359 -8.83 -15.20 5.29
C GLU A 359 -7.54 -15.14 4.44
N ASN A 360 -6.47 -14.57 5.00
CA ASN A 360 -5.12 -14.39 4.40
C ASN A 360 -4.85 -13.10 3.59
N LYS A 361 -5.71 -12.08 3.59
CA LYS A 361 -5.31 -10.77 3.05
C LYS A 361 -4.25 -10.12 3.94
N LYS A 362 -3.06 -9.91 3.38
CA LYS A 362 -1.96 -9.20 4.04
C LYS A 362 -2.06 -7.72 3.71
N THR A 363 -2.33 -6.88 4.70
CA THR A 363 -2.42 -5.43 4.54
C THR A 363 -1.33 -4.74 5.34
N CYS A 364 -0.64 -3.82 4.68
CA CYS A 364 0.41 -3.00 5.28
C CYS A 364 0.02 -1.53 5.17
N LYS A 365 0.40 -0.73 6.17
CA LYS A 365 0.23 0.72 6.12
C LYS A 365 1.17 1.31 5.05
N VAL A 366 0.80 2.41 4.42
CA VAL A 366 1.64 3.12 3.41
C VAL A 366 3.07 3.41 3.93
N ALA A 367 3.22 3.61 5.24
CA ALA A 367 4.51 3.80 5.89
C ALA A 367 5.49 2.62 5.67
N SER A 368 5.02 1.40 5.35
CA SER A 368 5.86 0.25 4.99
C SER A 368 6.55 0.38 3.63
N LEU A 369 6.28 1.44 2.87
CA LEU A 369 7.04 1.81 1.67
C LEU A 369 8.28 2.64 2.00
N TYR A 370 8.50 2.97 3.28
CA TYR A 370 9.60 3.83 3.71
C TYR A 370 10.50 3.14 4.71
N CYS A 371 11.79 3.38 4.56
CA CYS A 371 12.80 2.81 5.45
C CYS A 371 12.92 3.56 6.78
N ASP A 372 12.44 4.79 6.83
CA ASP A 372 12.47 5.63 8.03
C ASP A 372 13.84 5.63 8.74
N GLY A 373 14.92 5.75 7.93
CA GLY A 373 16.29 5.78 8.42
C GLY A 373 16.94 4.41 8.68
N MET A 374 16.23 3.30 8.46
CA MET A 374 16.84 1.97 8.38
C MET A 374 17.77 1.88 7.17
N GLU A 375 18.87 1.16 7.33
CA GLU A 375 19.91 0.87 6.32
C GLU A 375 19.78 -0.52 5.72
N CYS A 376 19.08 -1.42 6.42
CA CYS A 376 18.86 -2.80 6.05
C CYS A 376 17.49 -3.28 6.54
N ASN A 377 17.00 -4.38 5.96
CA ASN A 377 15.76 -5.01 6.38
C ASN A 377 15.97 -5.62 7.78
N ALA A 378 15.38 -5.00 8.80
CA ALA A 378 15.41 -5.49 10.17
C ALA A 378 14.74 -6.87 10.28
N ASP A 379 15.23 -7.66 11.23
CA ASP A 379 14.57 -8.91 11.60
C ASP A 379 13.26 -8.62 12.33
N SER A 380 12.16 -9.05 11.73
CA SER A 380 10.79 -8.82 12.18
C SER A 380 10.29 -9.83 13.20
N GLU A 381 11.07 -10.87 13.51
CA GLU A 381 10.67 -11.90 14.49
C GLU A 381 11.00 -11.50 15.94
N SER A 382 11.61 -10.33 16.16
CA SER A 382 11.92 -9.80 17.49
C SER A 382 10.73 -9.08 18.13
N GLU A 383 10.62 -9.12 19.48
CA GLU A 383 9.58 -8.39 20.22
C GLU A 383 9.66 -6.86 20.02
N ASP A 384 10.85 -6.34 19.70
CA ASP A 384 11.10 -4.93 19.41
C ASP A 384 10.90 -4.55 17.93
N ALA A 385 10.39 -5.47 17.10
CA ALA A 385 10.21 -5.24 15.68
C ALA A 385 9.17 -4.13 15.40
N LYS A 386 9.60 -3.08 14.70
CA LYS A 386 8.72 -1.97 14.29
C LYS A 386 7.64 -2.39 13.28
N TRP A 387 7.94 -3.41 12.47
CA TRP A 387 7.08 -3.87 11.38
C TRP A 387 6.71 -5.32 11.55
N LYS A 388 5.47 -5.67 11.18
CA LYS A 388 5.11 -7.07 10.99
C LYS A 388 5.99 -7.71 9.91
N PRO A 389 6.31 -9.01 9.99
CA PRO A 389 7.19 -9.68 9.04
C PRO A 389 6.83 -9.47 7.57
N GLU A 390 5.55 -9.49 7.25
CA GLU A 390 5.03 -9.29 5.90
C GLU A 390 5.04 -7.82 5.43
N CYS A 391 5.31 -6.86 6.33
CA CYS A 391 5.29 -5.44 6.08
C CYS A 391 6.66 -4.77 6.27
N VAL A 392 7.75 -5.53 6.36
CA VAL A 392 9.09 -4.96 6.46
C VAL A 392 9.43 -4.23 5.15
N PRO A 393 9.75 -2.92 5.20
CA PRO A 393 10.14 -2.17 4.01
C PRO A 393 11.43 -2.73 3.40
N ARG A 394 11.55 -2.62 2.07
CA ARG A 394 12.77 -3.01 1.35
C ARG A 394 13.83 -1.93 1.49
N CYS A 395 14.65 -2.01 2.54
CA CYS A 395 15.73 -1.09 2.89
C CYS A 395 17.12 -1.55 2.49
N GLY A 396 17.24 -2.82 2.09
CA GLY A 396 18.46 -3.41 1.57
C GLY A 396 19.10 -4.38 2.54
N VAL A 397 20.35 -4.75 2.25
CA VAL A 397 21.14 -5.70 3.03
C VAL A 397 22.48 -5.08 3.41
N CYS A 398 23.05 -5.45 4.55
CA CYS A 398 24.34 -4.91 4.94
C CYS A 398 25.47 -5.41 4.03
N ARG A 399 26.53 -4.59 3.92
CA ARG A 399 27.76 -5.00 3.23
C ARG A 399 28.43 -6.17 3.97
N VAL A 400 29.27 -6.92 3.27
CA VAL A 400 30.05 -8.02 3.85
C VAL A 400 30.81 -7.55 5.10
N GLY A 401 30.78 -8.37 6.17
CA GLY A 401 31.37 -8.05 7.48
C GLY A 401 30.48 -7.21 8.40
N TYR A 402 29.24 -6.93 7.99
CA TYR A 402 28.23 -6.24 8.79
C TYR A 402 26.94 -7.05 8.81
N LYS A 403 26.27 -7.08 9.96
CA LYS A 403 24.95 -7.69 10.14
C LYS A 403 23.88 -6.62 10.36
N CYS A 404 22.65 -6.92 9.95
CA CYS A 404 21.52 -6.04 10.22
C CYS A 404 21.09 -6.20 11.67
N SER A 405 21.05 -5.09 12.41
CA SER A 405 20.46 -5.06 13.75
C SER A 405 18.93 -5.10 13.68
N VAL A 406 18.28 -5.43 14.81
CA VAL A 406 16.82 -5.34 14.99
C VAL A 406 16.26 -3.95 14.68
N LYS A 407 17.07 -2.90 14.87
CA LYS A 407 16.69 -1.51 14.55
C LYS A 407 16.93 -1.13 13.08
N GLY A 408 17.30 -2.09 12.23
CA GLY A 408 17.57 -1.87 10.81
C GLY A 408 18.86 -1.12 10.52
N LYS A 409 19.83 -1.09 11.45
CA LYS A 409 21.18 -0.53 11.25
C LYS A 409 22.22 -1.58 10.90
N CYS A 410 23.16 -1.25 10.02
CA CYS A 410 24.27 -2.13 9.69
C CYS A 410 25.40 -2.00 10.71
N ILE A 411 25.55 -3.02 11.57
CA ILE A 411 26.56 -3.07 12.62
C ILE A 411 27.65 -4.06 12.24
N LYS A 412 28.90 -3.75 12.62
CA LYS A 412 30.03 -4.66 12.33
C LYS A 412 29.79 -5.99 13.04
N GLU A 413 30.00 -7.08 12.34
CA GLU A 413 29.92 -8.40 12.95
C GLU A 413 31.12 -8.57 13.88
N GLU A 414 30.86 -8.80 15.17
CA GLU A 414 31.93 -9.15 16.11
C GLU A 414 32.46 -10.53 15.71
N GLU A 415 33.73 -10.59 15.30
CA GLU A 415 34.40 -11.87 15.09
C GLU A 415 34.56 -12.57 16.44
N ILE A 416 33.59 -13.41 16.79
CA ILE A 416 33.79 -14.40 17.85
C ILE A 416 34.68 -15.49 17.25
N ASN A 417 35.98 -15.19 17.15
CA ASN A 417 37.00 -16.18 16.81
C ASN A 417 37.07 -17.20 17.96
N THR A 418 36.21 -18.23 17.91
CA THR A 418 36.26 -19.39 18.82
C THR A 418 37.41 -20.35 18.49
N ARG A 419 38.31 -20.00 17.56
CA ARG A 419 39.59 -20.68 17.40
C ARG A 419 40.49 -20.35 18.59
N SER A 420 40.23 -20.97 19.74
CA SER A 420 41.24 -21.07 20.79
C SER A 420 42.45 -21.75 20.16
N ALA A 421 43.61 -21.10 20.24
CA ALA A 421 44.89 -21.66 19.82
C ALA A 421 44.99 -23.13 20.27
N CYS A 422 45.32 -24.02 19.33
CA CYS A 422 45.55 -25.44 19.53
C CYS A 422 46.36 -25.72 20.82
N LYS A 423 45.69 -26.10 21.90
CA LYS A 423 46.30 -26.73 23.09
C LYS A 423 46.36 -28.26 22.95
N HIS A 424 46.65 -28.78 21.76
CA HIS A 424 46.73 -30.24 21.52
C HIS A 424 48.07 -30.77 20.97
N ILE A 425 49.13 -29.94 20.93
CA ILE A 425 50.48 -30.40 20.51
C ILE A 425 51.43 -30.45 21.71
N SER A 426 51.05 -31.14 22.79
CA SER A 426 52.00 -31.46 23.89
C SER A 426 51.85 -32.87 24.47
N ILE A 427 50.89 -33.68 24.00
CA ILE A 427 50.70 -35.05 24.48
C ILE A 427 51.41 -36.08 23.58
N ILE A 428 51.59 -35.79 22.29
CA ILE A 428 52.23 -36.73 21.34
C ILE A 428 53.76 -36.79 21.55
N THR A 429 54.41 -35.71 21.99
CA THR A 429 55.85 -35.70 22.31
C THR A 429 56.18 -36.45 23.61
N LEU A 430 55.24 -36.57 24.55
CA LEU A 430 55.45 -37.30 25.81
C LEU A 430 55.29 -38.83 25.64
N PHE A 431 54.42 -39.27 24.71
CA PHE A 431 54.31 -40.69 24.34
C PHE A 431 55.48 -41.19 23.49
N ALA A 432 56.06 -40.33 22.63
CA ALA A 432 57.24 -40.69 21.84
C ALA A 432 58.49 -40.90 22.73
N TRP A 433 58.63 -40.14 23.82
CA TRP A 433 59.72 -40.33 24.78
C TRP A 433 59.57 -41.60 25.64
N PHE A 434 58.33 -42.01 25.94
CA PHE A 434 58.09 -43.25 26.70
C PHE A 434 58.36 -44.53 25.88
N ILE A 435 58.20 -44.48 24.56
CA ILE A 435 58.47 -45.63 23.67
C ILE A 435 59.97 -45.82 23.42
N VAL A 436 60.77 -44.75 23.43
CA VAL A 436 62.23 -44.82 23.28
C VAL A 436 62.94 -45.29 24.56
N LEU A 437 62.28 -45.25 25.72
CA LEU A 437 62.83 -45.75 26.98
C LEU A 437 62.52 -47.24 27.27
N ILE A 438 61.74 -47.91 26.40
CA ILE A 438 61.31 -49.32 26.57
C ILE A 438 61.92 -50.25 25.48
N ILE A 439 62.74 -49.73 24.58
CA ILE A 439 63.58 -50.50 23.64
C ILE A 439 65.03 -50.23 23.99
#